data_AF-A0A3Q3EAI9-F1
#
_entry.id   AF-A0A3Q3EAI9-F1
#
_cell.length_a   1.000
_cell.length_b   1.000
_cell.length_c   1.000
_cell.angle_alpha   90.00
_cell.angle_beta   90.00
_cell.angle_gamma   90.00
#
_symmetry.space_group_name_H-M   'P 1'
#
loop_
_entity.id
_entity.type
_entity.pdbx_description
1 polymer ?
#
loop_
_entity_poly.entity_id
_entity_poly.type
_entity_poly.pdbx_seq_one_letter_code
_entity_poly.pdbx_strand_id
1 'polypeptide(L)'
;MRRPLETETESSNPAALRVYAQTANAALRPRVRTTLTPSTFDAEPSNSSDNLETGPNWPSTLTAEQEERCYDPNDTRFTFVDGEDQMDFELNDYKSLRAKMSCGHTVTPTSLIDWCRRQLDQGKMEFVCGQPKCDAVWSFEEVCKMALLTPAETENIDKRLFNLAKDNLGAKKVSIYQSQCPGCKSLVVREDQNDLRVCCTVCTRKKEGYEFCWQCLKKWTGPSEHADYCANRGCVNQPLEILRKCPEINFKDVKMVTGCPSVRACPTCGFLIEHNGNKCNHIKCPRCKEEFCFVCLKLSADCDSYFRACNDGVAPRQTSIPVWKRK
;
A
#
# COMPACT_ATOMS: atom_id res chain seq x y z
N MET A 1 -39.81 23.68 7.28
CA MET A 1 -38.90 22.84 8.08
C MET A 1 -38.41 21.70 7.19
N ARG A 2 -37.16 21.75 6.73
CA ARG A 2 -36.49 20.66 5.98
C ARG A 2 -35.21 20.32 6.76
N ARG A 3 -35.10 19.08 7.24
CA ARG A 3 -33.89 18.54 7.90
C ARG A 3 -32.82 18.24 6.83
N PRO A 4 -31.53 18.55 7.06
CA PRO A 4 -30.45 18.10 6.20
C PRO A 4 -30.11 16.62 6.41
N LEU A 5 -29.69 16.01 5.31
CA LEU A 5 -29.20 14.63 5.16
C LEU A 5 -27.84 14.47 5.87
N GLU A 6 -27.72 13.48 6.74
CA GLU A 6 -26.45 13.06 7.33
C GLU A 6 -25.67 12.21 6.32
N THR A 7 -24.46 12.63 5.97
CA THR A 7 -23.52 11.85 5.17
C THR A 7 -22.66 11.02 6.10
N GLU A 8 -22.85 9.70 6.08
CA GLU A 8 -22.05 8.72 6.80
C GLU A 8 -20.62 8.70 6.26
N THR A 9 -19.65 8.91 7.14
CA THR A 9 -18.22 8.82 6.84
C THR A 9 -17.75 7.37 6.90
N GLU A 10 -17.22 6.86 5.79
CA GLU A 10 -16.57 5.55 5.69
C GLU A 10 -15.40 5.44 6.69
N SER A 11 -15.57 4.57 7.68
CA SER A 11 -14.56 4.19 8.67
C SER A 11 -13.57 3.20 8.04
N SER A 12 -12.33 3.64 7.80
CA SER A 12 -11.27 2.76 7.30
C SER A 12 -10.74 1.86 8.42
N ASN A 13 -11.05 0.55 8.36
CA ASN A 13 -10.70 -0.44 9.37
C ASN A 13 -9.18 -0.78 9.36
N PRO A 14 -8.43 -0.55 10.45
CA PRO A 14 -7.00 -0.86 10.57
C PRO A 14 -6.63 -2.35 10.37
N ALA A 15 -7.59 -3.27 10.49
CA ALA A 15 -7.38 -4.70 10.35
C ALA A 15 -7.10 -5.15 8.90
N ALA A 16 -7.56 -4.39 7.90
CA ALA A 16 -7.42 -4.77 6.50
C ALA A 16 -5.97 -4.68 5.98
N LEU A 17 -5.16 -3.75 6.53
CA LEU A 17 -3.73 -3.62 6.21
C LEU A 17 -2.88 -4.80 6.72
N ARG A 18 -3.36 -5.52 7.75
CA ARG A 18 -2.68 -6.69 8.34
C ARG A 18 -2.76 -7.91 7.42
N VAL A 19 -3.90 -8.10 6.74
CA VAL A 19 -4.15 -9.27 5.87
C VAL A 19 -3.32 -9.18 4.58
N TYR A 20 -3.24 -7.99 3.98
CA TYR A 20 -2.54 -7.76 2.71
C TYR A 20 -1.03 -8.12 2.76
N ALA A 21 -0.38 -7.84 3.90
CA ALA A 21 1.06 -8.10 4.07
C ALA A 21 1.40 -9.57 4.30
N GLN A 22 0.46 -10.35 4.84
CA GLN A 22 0.68 -11.76 5.19
C GLN A 22 0.50 -12.68 3.97
N THR A 23 -0.42 -12.36 3.05
CA THR A 23 -0.70 -13.18 1.85
C THR A 23 0.32 -13.02 0.72
N ALA A 24 0.91 -11.83 0.53
CA ALA A 24 1.93 -11.61 -0.51
C ALA A 24 3.22 -12.46 -0.32
N ASN A 25 3.41 -13.00 0.89
CA ASN A 25 4.61 -13.75 1.27
C ASN A 25 4.53 -15.27 0.95
N ALA A 26 3.35 -15.81 0.60
CA ALA A 26 3.19 -17.24 0.34
C ALA A 26 3.58 -17.69 -1.09
N ALA A 27 3.67 -16.78 -2.06
CA ALA A 27 3.68 -17.11 -3.50
C ALA A 27 5.05 -17.36 -4.17
N LEU A 28 6.19 -17.32 -3.46
CA LEU A 28 7.51 -17.48 -4.09
C LEU A 28 8.14 -18.86 -3.84
N ARG A 29 7.72 -19.87 -4.62
CA ARG A 29 8.49 -21.11 -4.83
C ARG A 29 8.89 -21.25 -6.30
N PRO A 30 10.20 -21.33 -6.63
CA PRO A 30 10.64 -22.02 -7.82
C PRO A 30 11.11 -23.44 -7.43
N ARG A 31 10.47 -24.45 -8.01
CA ARG A 31 11.13 -25.72 -8.31
C ARG A 31 11.24 -25.76 -9.83
N VAL A 32 12.46 -25.70 -10.36
CA VAL A 32 13.05 -26.67 -11.30
C VAL A 32 14.50 -26.23 -11.55
N ARG A 33 15.38 -27.21 -11.51
CA ARG A 33 16.81 -27.15 -11.77
C ARG A 33 17.00 -27.45 -13.25
N THR A 34 17.47 -26.48 -14.03
CA THR A 34 18.01 -26.77 -15.37
C THR A 34 19.23 -25.89 -15.60
N THR A 35 20.39 -26.54 -15.61
CA THR A 35 21.66 -26.06 -16.12
C THR A 35 21.53 -25.73 -17.61
N LEU A 36 21.98 -24.57 -18.06
CA LEU A 36 22.60 -24.35 -19.38
C LEU A 36 23.40 -23.04 -19.39
N THR A 37 24.54 -23.10 -20.07
CA THR A 37 25.66 -22.16 -20.18
C THR A 37 25.40 -20.95 -21.11
N PRO A 38 26.21 -19.88 -21.03
CA PRO A 38 25.91 -18.59 -21.67
C PRO A 38 26.42 -18.51 -23.12
N SER A 39 25.63 -17.87 -23.99
CA SER A 39 26.06 -17.42 -25.31
C SER A 39 25.87 -15.91 -25.41
N THR A 40 27.00 -15.24 -25.58
CA THR A 40 27.21 -13.84 -25.92
C THR A 40 26.55 -13.45 -27.24
N PHE A 41 25.98 -12.25 -27.35
CA PHE A 41 26.05 -11.41 -28.55
C PHE A 41 25.79 -9.95 -28.17
N ASP A 42 26.78 -9.11 -28.47
CA ASP A 42 26.76 -7.65 -28.36
C ASP A 42 25.94 -7.03 -29.50
N ALA A 43 25.16 -5.99 -29.19
CA ALA A 43 24.83 -4.91 -30.12
C ALA A 43 24.32 -3.68 -29.36
N GLU A 44 25.08 -2.59 -29.47
CA GLU A 44 24.78 -1.21 -29.05
C GLU A 44 24.62 -0.34 -30.34
N PRO A 45 24.18 0.94 -30.28
CA PRO A 45 22.78 1.34 -30.26
C PRO A 45 22.42 2.23 -31.47
N SER A 46 21.13 2.44 -31.72
CA SER A 46 20.66 3.50 -32.62
C SER A 46 19.57 4.35 -31.95
N ASN A 47 19.90 5.65 -31.87
CA ASN A 47 19.06 6.75 -31.43
C ASN A 47 17.89 6.97 -32.39
N SER A 48 16.66 7.05 -31.87
CA SER A 48 15.65 7.95 -32.41
C SER A 48 14.69 8.43 -31.31
N SER A 49 14.35 9.71 -31.45
CA SER A 49 13.66 10.60 -30.53
C SER A 49 12.16 10.35 -30.41
N ASP A 50 11.65 10.68 -29.22
CA ASP A 50 10.30 11.14 -28.89
C ASP A 50 9.11 10.30 -29.34
N ASN A 51 8.58 9.52 -28.39
CA ASN A 51 7.13 9.46 -28.13
C ASN A 51 6.90 9.19 -26.63
N LEU A 52 6.22 10.13 -25.98
CA LEU A 52 5.70 10.03 -24.62
C LEU A 52 4.54 9.04 -24.63
N GLU A 53 4.84 7.75 -24.57
CA GLU A 53 3.84 6.70 -24.38
C GLU A 53 3.38 6.70 -22.92
N THR A 54 2.10 7.01 -22.74
CA THR A 54 1.32 6.67 -21.54
C THR A 54 1.56 5.19 -21.19
N GLY A 55 2.01 4.93 -19.96
CA GLY A 55 2.43 3.62 -19.48
C GLY A 55 1.41 2.49 -19.72
N PRO A 56 1.86 1.22 -19.65
CA PRO A 56 1.13 0.09 -20.20
C PRO A 56 -0.22 -0.07 -19.51
N ASN A 57 -1.25 0.20 -20.31
CA ASN A 57 -2.59 -0.29 -20.12
C ASN A 57 -2.51 -1.81 -19.83
N TRP A 58 -3.34 -2.28 -18.90
CA TRP A 58 -3.68 -3.71 -18.85
C TRP A 58 -3.99 -4.15 -20.28
N PRO A 59 -3.54 -5.31 -20.79
CA PRO A 59 -3.95 -5.73 -22.13
C PRO A 59 -5.48 -5.68 -22.17
N SER A 60 -6.03 -4.68 -22.86
CA SER A 60 -7.48 -4.39 -22.95
C SER A 60 -8.21 -5.41 -23.83
N THR A 61 -7.69 -6.63 -23.85
CA THR A 61 -8.17 -7.71 -24.67
C THR A 61 -7.86 -9.00 -23.92
N LEU A 62 -8.77 -9.36 -23.01
CA LEU A 62 -9.40 -10.64 -23.25
C LEU A 62 -10.32 -10.44 -24.45
N THR A 63 -9.77 -10.54 -25.65
CA THR A 63 -10.59 -10.93 -26.79
C THR A 63 -11.29 -12.23 -26.40
N ALA A 64 -12.47 -12.46 -26.97
CA ALA A 64 -13.38 -13.57 -26.70
C ALA A 64 -12.82 -15.00 -27.02
N GLU A 65 -11.51 -15.20 -26.94
CA GLU A 65 -10.79 -16.42 -27.32
C GLU A 65 -9.88 -16.97 -26.19
N GLN A 66 -9.90 -16.44 -24.97
CA GLN A 66 -9.33 -17.19 -23.83
C GLN A 66 -10.36 -18.17 -23.30
N GLU A 67 -10.04 -19.47 -23.40
CA GLU A 67 -10.80 -20.58 -22.83
C GLU A 67 -11.20 -20.27 -21.39
N GLU A 68 -12.47 -20.50 -21.07
CA GLU A 68 -13.00 -20.32 -19.72
C GLU A 68 -12.17 -21.11 -18.71
N ARG A 69 -11.72 -20.45 -17.65
CA ARG A 69 -10.95 -21.13 -16.59
C ARG A 69 -11.85 -22.10 -15.86
N CYS A 70 -11.46 -23.37 -15.89
CA CYS A 70 -12.21 -24.43 -15.24
C CYS A 70 -11.42 -25.05 -14.07
N TYR A 71 -12.06 -25.20 -12.92
CA TYR A 71 -11.54 -26.08 -11.87
C TYR A 71 -11.47 -27.53 -12.35
N ASP A 72 -10.45 -28.27 -11.87
CA ASP A 72 -10.44 -29.73 -11.95
C ASP A 72 -11.44 -30.28 -10.91
N PRO A 73 -12.45 -31.08 -11.32
CA PRO A 73 -13.41 -31.70 -10.41
C PRO A 73 -12.79 -32.53 -9.28
N ASN A 74 -11.55 -33.01 -9.47
CA ASN A 74 -10.86 -33.84 -8.49
C ASN A 74 -9.95 -33.02 -7.55
N ASP A 75 -9.87 -31.70 -7.72
CA ASP A 75 -9.02 -30.86 -6.89
C ASP A 75 -9.65 -30.61 -5.51
N THR A 76 -9.15 -31.37 -4.53
CA THR A 76 -9.59 -31.33 -3.13
C THR A 76 -9.29 -30.02 -2.39
N ARG A 77 -8.57 -29.06 -3.01
CA ARG A 77 -8.33 -27.73 -2.42
C ARG A 77 -9.57 -26.83 -2.44
N PHE A 78 -10.58 -27.22 -3.21
CA PHE A 78 -11.84 -26.51 -3.37
C PHE A 78 -13.00 -27.29 -2.75
N THR A 79 -13.98 -26.55 -2.22
CA THR A 79 -15.25 -27.13 -1.80
C THR A 79 -16.28 -26.82 -2.88
N PHE A 80 -16.49 -27.79 -3.77
CA PHE A 80 -17.48 -27.67 -4.84
C PHE A 80 -18.90 -27.84 -4.28
N VAL A 81 -19.82 -27.05 -4.80
CA VAL A 81 -21.23 -27.09 -4.40
C VAL A 81 -22.13 -26.97 -5.62
N ASP A 82 -23.29 -27.62 -5.55
CA ASP A 82 -24.39 -27.34 -6.47
C ASP A 82 -25.07 -26.05 -6.01
N GLY A 83 -24.93 -25.01 -6.81
CA GLY A 83 -25.48 -23.68 -6.53
C GLY A 83 -25.17 -22.68 -7.64
N GLU A 84 -25.76 -21.50 -7.53
CA GLU A 84 -25.55 -20.39 -8.47
C GLU A 84 -24.13 -19.82 -8.34
N ASP A 85 -23.60 -19.25 -9.41
CA ASP A 85 -22.39 -18.43 -9.35
C ASP A 85 -22.76 -17.03 -8.85
N GLN A 86 -22.47 -16.76 -7.58
CA GLN A 86 -22.87 -15.52 -6.93
C GLN A 86 -21.97 -14.32 -7.29
N MET A 87 -20.97 -14.49 -8.16
CA MET A 87 -20.17 -13.38 -8.68
C MET A 87 -20.37 -13.15 -10.19
N ASP A 88 -21.23 -13.95 -10.82
CA ASP A 88 -21.64 -13.78 -12.22
C ASP A 88 -22.80 -12.79 -12.34
N PHE A 89 -22.52 -11.51 -12.03
CA PHE A 89 -23.51 -10.43 -12.08
C PHE A 89 -24.01 -10.12 -13.51
N GLU A 90 -23.29 -10.57 -14.53
CA GLU A 90 -23.63 -10.36 -15.94
C GLU A 90 -24.38 -11.56 -16.54
N LEU A 91 -24.59 -12.63 -15.75
CA LEU A 91 -25.25 -13.86 -16.17
C LEU A 91 -24.59 -14.50 -17.41
N ASN A 92 -23.26 -14.49 -17.43
CA ASN A 92 -22.45 -15.08 -18.49
C ASN A 92 -22.54 -16.62 -18.53
N ASP A 93 -23.10 -17.25 -17.49
CA ASP A 93 -23.38 -18.69 -17.39
C ASP A 93 -22.13 -19.55 -17.61
N TYR A 94 -21.06 -19.16 -16.92
CA TYR A 94 -19.78 -19.86 -16.85
C TYR A 94 -19.99 -21.34 -16.51
N LYS A 95 -19.38 -22.22 -17.31
CA LYS A 95 -19.52 -23.68 -17.26
C LYS A 95 -18.67 -24.35 -16.20
N SER A 96 -17.70 -23.65 -15.62
CA SER A 96 -16.88 -24.18 -14.55
C SER A 96 -17.69 -24.59 -13.32
N LEU A 97 -17.14 -25.51 -12.52
CA LEU A 97 -17.68 -25.85 -11.21
C LEU A 97 -17.71 -24.63 -10.29
N ARG A 98 -18.64 -24.64 -9.33
CA ARG A 98 -18.79 -23.54 -8.36
C ARG A 98 -18.12 -23.95 -7.08
N ALA A 99 -17.19 -23.12 -6.62
CA ALA A 99 -16.45 -23.34 -5.39
C ALA A 99 -16.82 -22.30 -4.34
N LYS A 100 -16.83 -22.73 -3.08
CA LYS A 100 -17.20 -21.88 -1.94
C LYS A 100 -16.01 -21.04 -1.46
N MET A 101 -16.20 -19.72 -1.41
CA MET A 101 -15.29 -18.77 -0.76
C MET A 101 -15.40 -18.87 0.77
N SER A 102 -14.45 -18.28 1.49
CA SER A 102 -14.39 -18.20 2.96
C SER A 102 -15.61 -17.51 3.57
N CYS A 103 -16.18 -16.54 2.86
CA CYS A 103 -17.42 -15.85 3.25
C CYS A 103 -18.69 -16.70 3.04
N GLY A 104 -18.55 -17.89 2.46
CA GLY A 104 -19.62 -18.82 2.20
C GLY A 104 -20.32 -18.66 0.85
N HIS A 105 -20.02 -17.61 0.09
CA HIS A 105 -20.56 -17.39 -1.25
C HIS A 105 -19.79 -18.15 -2.32
N THR A 106 -20.45 -18.41 -3.43
CA THR A 106 -19.97 -19.31 -4.49
C THR A 106 -19.48 -18.54 -5.71
N VAL A 107 -18.42 -19.06 -6.33
CA VAL A 107 -17.76 -18.44 -7.50
C VAL A 107 -17.32 -19.48 -8.52
N THR A 108 -17.25 -19.10 -9.78
CA THR A 108 -16.36 -19.72 -10.77
C THR A 108 -15.03 -18.96 -10.81
N PRO A 109 -13.95 -19.54 -11.39
CA PRO A 109 -12.70 -18.82 -11.51
C PRO A 109 -12.85 -17.53 -12.32
N THR A 110 -13.58 -17.60 -13.44
CA THR A 110 -13.76 -16.49 -14.37
C THR A 110 -14.61 -15.37 -13.76
N SER A 111 -15.74 -15.69 -13.11
CA SER A 111 -16.57 -14.67 -12.47
C SER A 111 -15.84 -13.93 -11.35
N LEU A 112 -15.02 -14.64 -10.58
CA LEU A 112 -14.18 -14.05 -9.55
C LEU A 112 -13.15 -13.08 -10.14
N ILE A 113 -12.49 -13.44 -11.24
CA ILE A 113 -11.55 -12.55 -11.94
C ILE A 113 -12.25 -11.27 -12.38
N ASP A 114 -13.41 -11.40 -13.02
CA ASP A 114 -14.16 -10.24 -13.53
C ASP A 114 -14.58 -9.33 -12.39
N TRP A 115 -15.07 -9.90 -11.29
CA TRP A 115 -15.41 -9.13 -10.11
C TRP A 115 -14.20 -8.41 -9.51
N CYS A 116 -13.08 -9.10 -9.32
CA CYS A 116 -11.84 -8.51 -8.83
C CYS A 116 -11.36 -7.36 -9.73
N ARG A 117 -11.44 -7.51 -11.05
CA ARG A 117 -11.10 -6.46 -12.03
C ARG A 117 -11.98 -5.23 -11.86
N ARG A 118 -13.31 -5.41 -11.79
CA ARG A 118 -14.25 -4.30 -11.55
C ARG A 118 -13.90 -3.53 -10.27
N GLN A 119 -13.49 -4.21 -9.21
CA GLN A 119 -13.07 -3.56 -7.96
C GLN A 119 -11.79 -2.74 -8.14
N LEU A 120 -10.79 -3.27 -8.84
CA LEU A 120 -9.53 -2.57 -9.15
C LEU A 120 -9.74 -1.36 -10.07
N ASP A 121 -10.63 -1.48 -11.05
CA ASP A 121 -10.97 -0.37 -11.96
C ASP A 121 -11.73 0.75 -11.24
N GLN A 122 -12.49 0.41 -10.19
CA GLN A 122 -13.07 1.38 -9.25
C GLN A 122 -12.05 1.95 -8.26
N GLY A 123 -10.78 1.56 -8.34
CA GLY A 123 -9.70 2.04 -7.48
C GLY A 123 -9.67 1.44 -6.08
N LYS A 124 -10.44 0.37 -5.83
CA LYS A 124 -10.45 -0.33 -4.54
C LYS A 124 -9.17 -1.13 -4.36
N MET A 125 -8.67 -1.16 -3.14
CA MET A 125 -7.45 -1.90 -2.76
C MET A 125 -7.75 -3.22 -2.02
N GLU A 126 -9.03 -3.48 -1.78
CA GLU A 126 -9.53 -4.66 -1.07
C GLU A 126 -10.49 -5.41 -2.00
N PHE A 127 -10.44 -6.74 -1.94
CA PHE A 127 -11.37 -7.61 -2.65
C PHE A 127 -12.51 -7.98 -1.72
N VAL A 128 -13.66 -7.33 -1.89
CA VAL A 128 -14.84 -7.51 -1.06
C VAL A 128 -15.85 -8.36 -1.80
N CYS A 129 -16.55 -9.23 -1.08
CA CYS A 129 -17.67 -9.99 -1.63
C CYS A 129 -18.72 -9.05 -2.25
N GLY A 130 -19.22 -9.38 -3.44
CA GLY A 130 -20.22 -8.56 -4.13
C GLY A 130 -21.68 -8.80 -3.71
N GLN A 131 -21.92 -9.75 -2.79
CA GLN A 131 -23.27 -10.15 -2.43
C GLN A 131 -23.92 -9.19 -1.42
N PRO A 132 -25.23 -8.90 -1.54
CA PRO A 132 -25.93 -8.04 -0.60
C PRO A 132 -25.80 -8.56 0.84
N LYS A 133 -25.52 -7.64 1.78
CA LYS A 133 -25.35 -7.95 3.22
C LYS A 133 -24.13 -8.83 3.54
N CYS A 134 -23.17 -8.92 2.64
CA CYS A 134 -21.86 -9.53 2.89
C CYS A 134 -20.77 -8.47 2.75
N ASP A 135 -20.08 -8.16 3.83
CA ASP A 135 -18.94 -7.23 3.88
C ASP A 135 -17.59 -7.94 3.97
N ALA A 136 -17.58 -9.25 3.71
CA ALA A 136 -16.39 -10.07 3.83
C ALA A 136 -15.31 -9.62 2.84
N VAL A 137 -14.12 -9.38 3.39
CA VAL A 137 -12.91 -9.07 2.62
C VAL A 137 -12.13 -10.36 2.39
N TRP A 138 -11.90 -10.71 1.13
CA TRP A 138 -11.10 -11.86 0.73
C TRP A 138 -9.62 -11.52 0.73
N SER A 139 -8.83 -12.48 1.19
CA SER A 139 -7.39 -12.37 1.13
C SER A 139 -6.91 -12.52 -0.32
N PHE A 140 -5.81 -11.88 -0.70
CA PHE A 140 -5.30 -12.01 -2.08
C PHE A 140 -4.88 -13.45 -2.40
N GLU A 141 -4.39 -14.21 -1.42
CA GLU A 141 -4.07 -15.64 -1.58
C GLU A 141 -5.32 -16.47 -1.89
N GLU A 142 -6.43 -16.20 -1.20
CA GLU A 142 -7.70 -16.84 -1.49
C GLU A 142 -8.16 -16.51 -2.91
N VAL A 143 -8.09 -15.25 -3.31
CA VAL A 143 -8.42 -14.82 -4.68
C VAL A 143 -7.55 -15.55 -5.70
N CYS A 144 -6.23 -15.57 -5.54
CA CYS A 144 -5.33 -16.28 -6.46
C CYS A 144 -5.66 -17.76 -6.59
N LYS A 145 -5.95 -18.42 -5.46
CA LYS A 145 -6.31 -19.84 -5.43
C LYS A 145 -7.62 -20.10 -6.17
N MET A 146 -8.66 -19.33 -5.86
CA MET A 146 -10.02 -19.54 -6.37
C MET A 146 -10.14 -19.08 -7.83
N ALA A 147 -9.47 -18.02 -8.23
CA ALA A 147 -9.45 -17.54 -9.61
C ALA A 147 -8.51 -18.33 -10.54
N LEU A 148 -7.77 -19.31 -10.02
CA LEU A 148 -6.74 -20.06 -10.78
C LEU A 148 -5.76 -19.11 -11.50
N LEU A 149 -5.33 -18.05 -10.80
CA LEU A 149 -4.44 -17.05 -11.39
C LEU A 149 -3.08 -17.67 -11.72
N THR A 150 -2.56 -17.34 -12.90
CA THR A 150 -1.17 -17.66 -13.23
C THR A 150 -0.21 -16.77 -12.43
N PRO A 151 1.06 -17.16 -12.28
CA PRO A 151 2.06 -16.30 -11.63
C PRO A 151 2.19 -14.91 -12.28
N ALA A 152 2.11 -14.84 -13.60
CA ALA A 152 2.18 -13.57 -14.35
C ALA A 152 0.96 -12.67 -14.05
N GLU A 153 -0.24 -13.25 -13.97
CA GLU A 153 -1.46 -12.49 -13.63
C GLU A 153 -1.47 -12.03 -12.19
N THR A 154 -0.99 -12.89 -11.28
CA THR A 154 -0.79 -12.55 -9.86
C THR A 154 0.13 -11.34 -9.73
N GLU A 155 1.27 -11.35 -10.44
CA GLU A 155 2.21 -10.23 -10.46
C GLU A 155 1.59 -8.95 -11.03
N ASN A 156 0.77 -9.07 -12.07
CA ASN A 156 0.09 -7.91 -12.66
C ASN A 156 -0.95 -7.30 -11.72
N ILE A 157 -1.74 -8.12 -11.02
CA ILE A 157 -2.70 -7.62 -10.02
C ILE A 157 -1.97 -7.00 -8.84
N ASP A 158 -0.88 -7.62 -8.36
CA ASP A 158 -0.02 -7.04 -7.31
C ASP A 158 0.56 -5.69 -7.73
N LYS A 159 1.06 -5.56 -8.96
CA LYS A 159 1.54 -4.27 -9.51
C LYS A 159 0.43 -3.24 -9.59
N ARG A 160 -0.79 -3.65 -9.98
CA ARG A 160 -1.93 -2.74 -10.06
C ARG A 160 -2.36 -2.26 -8.69
N LEU A 161 -2.47 -3.15 -7.70
CA LEU A 161 -2.73 -2.78 -6.31
C LEU A 161 -1.63 -1.89 -5.74
N PHE A 162 -0.36 -2.17 -6.08
CA PHE A 162 0.77 -1.32 -5.71
C PHE A 162 0.65 0.08 -6.31
N ASN A 163 0.27 0.19 -7.58
CA ASN A 163 0.06 1.47 -8.25
C ASN A 163 -1.17 2.20 -7.69
N LEU A 164 -2.27 1.50 -7.44
CA LEU A 164 -3.45 2.08 -6.78
C LEU A 164 -3.13 2.57 -5.38
N ALA A 165 -2.33 1.83 -4.63
CA ALA A 165 -1.82 2.27 -3.34
C ALA A 165 -0.93 3.52 -3.51
N LYS A 166 -0.02 3.52 -4.49
CA LYS A 166 0.83 4.67 -4.83
C LYS A 166 0.02 5.89 -5.29
N ASP A 167 -1.11 5.72 -5.98
CA ASP A 167 -1.92 6.77 -6.56
C ASP A 167 -2.91 7.35 -5.53
N ASN A 168 -3.64 6.49 -4.82
CA ASN A 168 -4.49 6.88 -3.68
C ASN A 168 -3.68 7.49 -2.54
N LEU A 169 -2.44 7.03 -2.36
CA LEU A 169 -1.51 7.57 -1.39
C LEU A 169 -0.49 8.50 -2.04
N GLY A 170 -0.61 9.02 -3.27
CA GLY A 170 0.39 9.89 -3.92
C GLY A 170 1.84 9.35 -3.99
N ALA A 171 2.49 9.46 -5.14
CA ALA A 171 3.81 8.87 -5.46
C ALA A 171 5.00 9.18 -4.51
N LYS A 172 4.83 10.05 -3.49
CA LYS A 172 5.82 10.36 -2.44
C LYS A 172 5.52 9.72 -1.06
N LYS A 173 4.35 9.07 -0.82
CA LYS A 173 3.88 8.68 0.54
C LYS A 173 4.03 7.19 0.91
N VAL A 174 4.63 6.35 0.05
CA VAL A 174 4.70 4.87 0.24
C VAL A 174 5.76 4.41 1.26
N SER A 175 6.73 5.24 1.64
CA SER A 175 7.97 4.77 2.30
C SER A 175 7.91 4.50 3.82
N ILE A 176 6.78 4.72 4.51
CA ILE A 176 6.78 4.79 5.99
C ILE A 176 6.30 3.49 6.66
N TYR A 177 5.41 2.71 6.01
CA TYR A 177 4.74 1.51 6.57
C TYR A 177 4.90 0.25 5.73
N GLN A 178 5.35 0.41 4.49
CA GLN A 178 5.57 -0.67 3.54
C GLN A 178 6.99 -0.57 3.01
N SER A 179 7.68 -1.69 3.04
CA SER A 179 9.04 -1.82 2.52
C SER A 179 9.17 -3.17 1.81
N GLN A 180 10.22 -3.32 1.01
CA GLN A 180 10.54 -4.59 0.37
C GLN A 180 11.62 -5.30 1.18
N CYS A 181 11.45 -6.61 1.35
CA CYS A 181 12.50 -7.46 1.89
C CYS A 181 13.76 -7.32 1.03
N PRO A 182 14.93 -6.94 1.59
CA PRO A 182 16.16 -6.76 0.82
C PRO A 182 16.61 -8.06 0.15
N GLY A 183 16.28 -9.22 0.75
CA GLY A 183 16.61 -10.55 0.24
C GLY A 183 15.69 -11.08 -0.87
N CYS A 184 14.37 -11.09 -0.67
CA CYS A 184 13.42 -11.72 -1.61
C CYS A 184 12.44 -10.76 -2.28
N LYS A 185 12.55 -9.45 -2.00
CA LYS A 185 11.71 -8.37 -2.54
C LYS A 185 10.22 -8.46 -2.18
N SER A 186 9.84 -9.42 -1.36
CA SER A 186 8.46 -9.53 -0.89
C SER A 186 8.08 -8.33 -0.04
N LEU A 187 6.80 -7.96 -0.10
CA LEU A 187 6.27 -6.85 0.68
C LEU A 187 6.27 -7.21 2.17
N VAL A 188 6.76 -6.28 2.96
CA VAL A 188 6.69 -6.36 4.42
C VAL A 188 5.95 -5.14 4.96
N VAL A 189 5.17 -5.36 6.01
CA VAL A 189 4.51 -4.31 6.78
C VAL A 189 4.94 -4.48 8.23
N ARG A 190 5.29 -3.37 8.89
CA ARG A 190 5.58 -3.34 10.32
C ARG A 190 4.34 -2.92 11.10
N GLU A 191 4.06 -3.62 12.19
CA GLU A 191 2.92 -3.32 13.07
C GLU A 191 3.26 -2.18 14.04
N ASP A 192 4.45 -2.25 14.65
CA ASP A 192 4.99 -1.19 15.50
C ASP A 192 5.94 -0.30 14.68
N GLN A 193 5.75 1.01 14.80
CA GLN A 193 6.61 2.01 14.17
C GLN A 193 7.92 2.22 14.93
N ASN A 194 7.95 1.85 16.21
CA ASN A 194 9.13 1.86 17.04
C ASN A 194 9.96 0.61 16.80
N ASP A 195 9.35 -0.53 16.46
CA ASP A 195 10.13 -1.71 16.07
C ASP A 195 10.74 -1.51 14.67
N LEU A 196 12.04 -1.25 14.63
CA LEU A 196 12.83 -1.18 13.41
C LEU A 196 13.24 -2.57 12.91
N ARG A 197 13.07 -3.62 13.71
CA ARG A 197 13.39 -4.99 13.33
C ARG A 197 12.20 -5.60 12.62
N VAL A 198 12.40 -6.00 11.38
CA VAL A 198 11.36 -6.65 10.58
C VAL A 198 11.80 -8.04 10.17
N CYS A 199 10.96 -9.00 10.52
CA CYS A 199 11.12 -10.40 10.13
C CYS A 199 10.40 -10.65 8.81
N CYS A 200 11.14 -11.09 7.78
CA CYS A 200 10.53 -11.52 6.54
C CYS A 200 10.07 -12.98 6.67
N THR A 201 8.76 -13.21 6.62
CA THR A 201 8.18 -14.55 6.73
C THR A 201 8.56 -15.47 5.56
N VAL A 202 8.78 -14.94 4.35
CA VAL A 202 9.25 -15.74 3.18
C VAL A 202 10.67 -16.24 3.38
N CYS A 203 11.58 -15.34 3.75
CA CYS A 203 12.97 -15.68 3.92
C CYS A 203 13.17 -16.57 5.15
N THR A 204 12.41 -16.34 6.22
CA THR A 204 12.43 -17.18 7.44
C THR A 204 11.90 -18.60 7.19
N ARG A 205 11.05 -18.82 6.17
CA ARG A 205 10.68 -20.18 5.74
C ARG A 205 11.76 -20.87 4.90
N LYS A 206 12.70 -20.12 4.30
CA LYS A 206 13.77 -20.63 3.42
C LYS A 206 15.13 -20.76 4.11
N LYS A 207 15.35 -20.04 5.22
CA LYS A 207 16.57 -19.97 6.03
C LYS A 207 16.19 -19.79 7.50
N GLU A 208 17.06 -20.14 8.43
CA GLU A 208 16.86 -19.77 9.84
C GLU A 208 16.79 -18.23 9.96
N GLY A 209 15.63 -17.72 10.41
CA GLY A 209 15.37 -16.33 10.81
C GLY A 209 15.98 -15.23 9.92
N TYR A 210 15.20 -14.64 9.02
CA TYR A 210 15.65 -13.46 8.27
C TYR A 210 15.02 -12.17 8.81
N GLU A 211 15.82 -11.45 9.59
CA GLU A 211 15.46 -10.15 10.13
C GLU A 211 16.34 -9.04 9.53
N PHE A 212 15.73 -7.88 9.29
CA PHE A 212 16.43 -6.72 8.76
C PHE A 212 15.90 -5.43 9.38
N CYS A 213 16.70 -4.38 9.28
CA CYS A 213 16.32 -3.06 9.77
C CYS A 213 15.42 -2.33 8.77
N TRP A 214 14.30 -1.81 9.24
CA TRP A 214 13.34 -1.03 8.46
C TRP A 214 13.93 0.24 7.84
N GLN A 215 14.92 0.86 8.49
CA GLN A 215 15.51 2.12 8.03
C GLN A 215 16.60 1.89 6.98
N CYS A 216 17.60 1.06 7.29
CA CYS A 216 18.75 0.87 6.41
C CYS A 216 18.64 -0.34 5.48
N LEU A 217 17.62 -1.18 5.65
CA LEU A 217 17.37 -2.39 4.85
C LEU A 217 18.56 -3.37 4.84
N LYS A 218 19.42 -3.30 5.85
CA LYS A 218 20.50 -4.27 6.09
C LYS A 218 20.03 -5.31 7.09
N LYS A 219 20.67 -6.49 7.09
CA LYS A 219 20.44 -7.54 8.08
C LYS A 219 20.48 -6.93 9.49
N TRP A 220 19.57 -7.37 10.35
CA TRP A 220 19.42 -6.79 11.68
C TRP A 220 20.71 -6.98 12.49
N THR A 221 21.17 -5.88 13.10
CA THR A 221 22.32 -5.85 14.00
C THR A 221 21.93 -4.93 15.16
N GLY A 222 21.90 -5.44 16.39
CA GLY A 222 21.51 -4.68 17.57
C GLY A 222 21.27 -5.59 18.78
N PRO A 223 21.22 -5.04 20.01
CA PRO A 223 20.85 -5.80 21.21
C PRO A 223 19.47 -6.45 21.04
N SER A 224 19.28 -7.66 21.56
CA SER A 224 17.99 -8.37 21.47
C SER A 224 16.86 -7.69 22.24
N GLU A 225 17.19 -6.82 23.20
CA GLU A 225 16.26 -6.22 24.15
C GLU A 225 15.54 -4.98 23.61
N HIS A 226 16.11 -4.31 22.61
CA HIS A 226 15.60 -3.05 22.08
C HIS A 226 15.58 -3.08 20.55
N ALA A 227 14.38 -2.99 19.99
CA ALA A 227 14.16 -3.05 18.56
C ALA A 227 13.96 -1.65 17.93
N ASP A 228 14.01 -0.59 18.73
CA ASP A 228 13.88 0.82 18.34
C ASP A 228 15.18 1.48 17.88
N TYR A 229 16.30 0.76 18.01
CA TYR A 229 17.60 1.19 17.53
C TYR A 229 18.32 0.10 16.75
N CYS A 230 18.91 0.48 15.61
CA CYS A 230 19.72 -0.41 14.80
C CYS A 230 21.21 -0.04 14.90
N ALA A 231 22.05 -1.01 15.27
CA ALA A 231 23.50 -0.86 15.39
C ALA A 231 24.24 -0.95 14.05
N ASN A 232 23.53 -1.05 12.92
CA ASN A 232 24.16 -1.03 11.61
C ASN A 232 24.87 0.31 11.37
N ARG A 233 26.15 0.25 10.96
CA ARG A 233 26.95 1.44 10.66
C ARG A 233 26.25 2.31 9.61
N GLY A 234 26.02 3.58 9.96
CA GLY A 234 25.35 4.55 9.09
C GLY A 234 23.83 4.38 8.98
N CYS A 235 23.20 3.58 9.86
CA CYS A 235 21.74 3.56 9.94
C CYS A 235 21.24 4.91 10.46
N VAL A 236 20.38 5.56 9.69
CA VAL A 236 19.79 6.85 10.04
C VAL A 236 18.28 6.81 9.88
N ASN A 237 17.56 7.48 10.79
CA ASN A 237 16.12 7.66 10.67
C ASN A 237 15.83 8.69 9.57
N GLN A 238 15.57 8.21 8.36
CA GLN A 238 15.37 9.05 7.16
C GLN A 238 14.30 10.15 7.36
N PRO A 239 13.11 9.87 7.91
CA PRO A 239 12.14 10.91 8.29
C PRO A 239 12.72 12.01 9.19
N LEU A 240 13.48 11.66 10.23
CA LEU A 240 14.10 12.66 11.11
C LEU A 240 15.20 13.46 10.41
N GLU A 241 15.97 12.81 9.52
CA GLU A 241 16.96 13.51 8.70
C GLU A 241 16.31 14.51 7.74
N ILE A 242 15.15 14.19 7.16
CA ILE A 242 14.37 15.12 6.35
C ILE A 242 13.92 16.32 7.20
N LEU A 243 13.32 16.07 8.37
CA LEU A 243 12.88 17.15 9.27
C LEU A 243 14.04 18.04 9.73
N ARG A 244 15.22 17.45 9.91
CA ARG A 244 16.44 18.16 10.30
C ARG A 244 17.03 19.00 9.16
N LYS A 245 17.06 18.47 7.94
CA LYS A 245 17.79 19.05 6.81
C LYS A 245 16.93 19.79 5.77
N CYS A 246 15.60 19.63 5.80
CA CYS A 246 14.74 20.26 4.80
C CYS A 246 14.96 21.79 4.77
N PRO A 247 14.90 22.43 3.60
CA PRO A 247 15.11 23.87 3.49
C PRO A 247 14.01 24.64 4.23
N GLU A 248 14.19 25.95 4.35
CA GLU A 248 13.14 26.82 4.85
C GLU A 248 12.13 27.14 3.73
N ILE A 249 10.88 27.38 4.12
CA ILE A 249 9.80 27.77 3.21
C ILE A 249 9.45 29.24 3.38
N ASN A 250 9.21 29.89 2.24
CA ASN A 250 8.65 31.24 2.18
C ASN A 250 7.15 31.17 1.88
N PHE A 251 6.34 31.79 2.73
CA PHE A 251 4.90 31.92 2.50
C PHE A 251 4.63 33.16 1.64
N LYS A 252 3.81 33.00 0.58
CA LYS A 252 3.41 34.11 -0.28
C LYS A 252 2.34 34.99 0.37
N ASP A 253 1.38 34.33 1.02
CA ASP A 253 0.17 34.99 1.56
C ASP A 253 0.28 35.29 3.07
N VAL A 254 1.34 34.79 3.74
CA VAL A 254 1.58 34.99 5.18
C VAL A 254 2.89 35.73 5.37
N LYS A 255 2.81 37.03 5.70
CA LYS A 255 3.99 37.88 5.93
C LYS A 255 4.59 37.62 7.31
N MET A 256 5.88 37.94 7.47
CA MET A 256 6.64 37.89 8.74
C MET A 256 6.88 36.48 9.33
N VAL A 257 6.72 35.42 8.54
CA VAL A 257 7.15 34.07 8.90
C VAL A 257 8.50 33.79 8.23
N THR A 258 9.58 33.75 9.02
CA THR A 258 10.94 33.41 8.60
C THR A 258 11.44 32.20 9.39
N GLY A 259 12.33 31.37 8.84
CA GLY A 259 12.87 30.22 9.58
C GLY A 259 11.98 28.98 9.59
N CYS A 260 10.83 28.96 8.90
CA CYS A 260 9.92 27.82 8.91
C CYS A 260 10.47 26.68 8.04
N PRO A 261 10.63 25.45 8.55
CA PRO A 261 11.01 24.29 7.72
C PRO A 261 9.96 24.00 6.64
N SER A 262 10.38 23.60 5.45
CA SER A 262 9.49 23.26 4.32
C SER A 262 8.77 21.93 4.51
N VAL A 263 9.31 21.06 5.36
CA VAL A 263 8.71 19.77 5.73
C VAL A 263 8.53 19.70 7.24
N ARG A 264 7.33 19.32 7.68
CA ARG A 264 7.00 19.06 9.08
C ARG A 264 6.24 17.75 9.24
N ALA A 265 6.36 17.11 10.40
CA ALA A 265 5.52 15.98 10.78
C ALA A 265 4.22 16.48 11.44
N CYS A 266 3.09 15.89 11.07
CA CYS A 266 1.81 16.15 11.69
C CYS A 266 1.88 15.89 13.20
N PRO A 267 1.43 16.82 14.07
CA PRO A 267 1.52 16.68 15.52
C PRO A 267 0.68 15.52 16.07
N THR A 268 -0.41 15.16 15.39
CA THR A 268 -1.31 14.08 15.84
C THR A 268 -0.78 12.71 15.48
N CYS A 269 -0.38 12.53 14.23
CA CYS A 269 -0.07 11.19 13.73
C CYS A 269 1.40 10.99 13.39
N GLY A 270 2.16 12.05 13.09
CA GLY A 270 3.57 11.96 12.67
C GLY A 270 3.79 11.89 11.16
N PHE A 271 2.75 12.12 10.35
CA PHE A 271 2.87 12.10 8.89
C PHE A 271 3.70 13.30 8.39
N LEU A 272 4.76 13.06 7.61
CA LEU A 272 5.56 14.14 7.01
C LEU A 272 4.79 14.84 5.89
N ILE A 273 4.72 16.16 5.98
CA ILE A 273 3.97 17.05 5.10
C ILE A 273 4.91 18.13 4.62
N GLU A 274 5.00 18.29 3.31
CA GLU A 274 5.68 19.41 2.66
C GLU A 274 4.65 20.49 2.35
N HIS A 275 4.91 21.73 2.77
CA HIS A 275 4.07 22.88 2.40
C HIS A 275 4.62 23.51 1.13
N ASN A 276 3.76 24.06 0.26
CA ASN A 276 4.18 24.66 -1.02
C ASN A 276 4.29 26.19 -0.99
N GLY A 277 4.03 26.80 0.18
CA GLY A 277 4.16 28.23 0.44
C GLY A 277 3.00 29.07 -0.07
N ASN A 278 2.01 28.45 -0.73
CA ASN A 278 0.80 29.10 -1.20
C ASN A 278 -0.32 28.96 -0.15
N LYS A 279 -1.27 29.90 -0.12
CA LYS A 279 -2.45 29.88 0.76
C LYS A 279 -2.08 30.00 2.25
N CYS A 280 -3.05 29.72 3.12
CA CYS A 280 -2.88 29.83 4.57
C CYS A 280 -1.82 28.88 5.12
N ASN A 281 -1.31 29.23 6.29
CA ASN A 281 -0.44 28.43 7.14
C ASN A 281 -1.11 27.19 7.76
N HIS A 282 -2.41 26.98 7.61
CA HIS A 282 -3.10 25.79 8.12
C HIS A 282 -3.23 24.71 7.06
N ILE A 283 -2.98 23.47 7.46
CA ILE A 283 -3.06 22.32 6.58
C ILE A 283 -3.83 21.19 7.25
N LYS A 284 -4.71 20.56 6.47
CA LYS A 284 -5.39 19.33 6.84
C LYS A 284 -4.46 18.14 6.60
N CYS A 285 -4.13 17.40 7.64
CA CYS A 285 -3.30 16.21 7.52
C CYS A 285 -3.97 15.21 6.58
N PRO A 286 -3.32 14.79 5.47
CA PRO A 286 -3.96 13.87 4.53
C PRO A 286 -4.17 12.47 5.14
N ARG A 287 -3.41 12.13 6.19
CA ARG A 287 -3.48 10.83 6.89
C ARG A 287 -4.57 10.79 7.97
N CYS A 288 -4.46 11.63 9.00
CA CYS A 288 -5.39 11.57 10.13
C CYS A 288 -6.55 12.56 10.02
N LYS A 289 -6.59 13.38 8.96
CA LYS A 289 -7.62 14.40 8.70
C LYS A 289 -7.69 15.55 9.71
N GLU A 290 -6.90 15.51 10.78
CA GLU A 290 -6.74 16.64 11.70
C GLU A 290 -6.10 17.84 11.01
N GLU A 291 -6.62 19.03 11.33
CA GLU A 291 -6.09 20.30 10.84
C GLU A 291 -5.18 20.94 11.89
N PHE A 292 -4.05 21.46 11.43
CA PHE A 292 -3.08 22.10 12.30
C PHE A 292 -2.34 23.21 11.56
N CYS A 293 -1.79 24.14 12.34
CA CYS A 293 -0.94 25.20 11.83
C CYS A 293 0.44 24.65 11.47
N PHE A 294 0.84 24.76 10.21
CA PHE A 294 2.14 24.34 9.72
C PHE A 294 3.30 25.16 10.31
N VAL A 295 3.04 26.35 10.83
CA VAL A 295 4.08 27.24 11.39
C VAL A 295 4.39 26.89 12.84
N CYS A 296 3.36 26.82 13.70
CA CYS A 296 3.53 26.60 15.14
C CYS A 296 3.22 25.15 15.60
N LEU A 297 2.78 24.27 14.70
CA LEU A 297 2.42 22.86 14.97
C LEU A 297 1.25 22.64 15.94
N LYS A 298 0.52 23.70 16.32
CA LYS A 298 -0.70 23.61 17.12
C LYS A 298 -1.91 23.20 16.27
N LEU A 299 -2.86 22.48 16.88
CA LEU A 299 -4.13 22.14 16.24
C LEU A 299 -4.97 23.40 16.00
N SER A 300 -5.92 23.37 15.06
CA SER A 300 -6.77 24.53 14.76
C SER A 300 -7.60 25.02 15.96
N ALA A 301 -7.83 24.17 16.97
CA ALA A 301 -8.47 24.58 18.23
C ALA A 301 -7.59 25.49 19.09
N ASP A 302 -6.26 25.40 18.94
CA ASP A 302 -5.26 26.10 19.74
C ASP A 302 -4.53 27.21 18.96
N CYS A 303 -4.81 27.34 17.66
CA CYS A 303 -4.28 28.37 16.77
C CYS A 303 -5.29 28.68 15.66
N ASP A 304 -5.79 29.90 15.63
CA ASP A 304 -6.76 30.41 14.64
C ASP A 304 -6.13 31.46 13.71
N SER A 305 -4.80 31.55 13.68
CA SER A 305 -4.04 32.56 12.93
C SER A 305 -3.97 32.23 11.42
N TYR A 306 -5.12 32.06 10.79
CA TYR A 306 -5.24 31.86 9.35
C TYR A 306 -4.72 33.09 8.59
N PHE A 307 -3.77 32.89 7.68
CA PHE A 307 -3.15 33.93 6.86
C PHE A 307 -2.33 35.00 7.61
N ARG A 308 -2.02 34.79 8.89
CA ARG A 308 -1.24 35.73 9.72
C ARG A 308 -0.12 34.99 10.44
N ALA A 309 0.88 35.73 10.91
CA ALA A 309 1.94 35.18 11.75
C ALA A 309 1.33 34.66 13.07
N CYS A 310 1.87 33.56 13.59
CA CYS A 310 1.42 32.97 14.84
C CYS A 310 2.00 33.75 16.04
N ASN A 311 1.22 33.91 17.12
CA ASN A 311 1.67 34.61 18.32
C ASN A 311 2.91 33.95 18.96
N ASP A 312 2.98 32.63 18.95
CA ASP A 312 4.14 31.87 19.47
C ASP A 312 5.30 31.77 18.46
N GLY A 313 5.16 32.37 17.28
CA GLY A 313 6.13 32.30 16.22
C GLY A 313 6.26 30.91 15.58
N VAL A 314 7.42 30.66 15.00
CA VAL A 314 7.74 29.43 14.26
C VAL A 314 8.20 28.34 15.23
N ALA A 315 7.53 27.19 15.22
CA ALA A 315 7.93 26.06 16.07
C ALA A 315 9.31 25.50 15.63
N PRO A 316 10.15 25.02 16.56
CA PRO A 316 11.41 24.36 16.23
C PRO A 316 11.25 23.17 15.28
N ARG A 317 12.37 22.74 14.67
CA ARG A 317 12.43 21.49 13.91
C ARG A 317 12.13 20.31 14.83
N GLN A 318 11.27 19.41 14.38
CA GLN A 318 10.88 18.23 15.14
C GLN A 318 12.04 17.24 15.20
N THR A 319 12.41 16.85 16.42
CA THR A 319 13.46 15.86 16.72
C THR A 319 12.90 14.46 16.99
N SER A 320 11.58 14.34 17.09
CA SER A 320 10.85 13.09 17.24
C SER A 320 9.59 13.11 16.38
N ILE A 321 9.05 11.94 16.06
CA ILE A 321 7.82 11.77 15.29
C ILE A 321 6.76 11.16 16.21
N PRO A 322 5.59 11.82 16.40
CA PRO A 322 4.56 11.30 17.27
C PRO A 322 3.98 9.99 16.75
N VAL A 323 3.63 9.09 17.68
CA VAL A 323 3.02 7.79 17.38
C VAL A 323 1.52 7.98 17.24
N TRP A 324 0.97 7.60 16.08
CA TRP A 324 -0.46 7.68 15.85
C TRP A 324 -1.22 6.61 16.64
N LYS A 325 -1.85 7.01 17.74
CA LYS A 325 -2.81 6.18 18.47
C LYS A 325 -4.16 6.29 17.77
N ARG A 326 -4.49 5.32 16.91
CA ARG A 326 -5.84 5.20 16.34
C ARG A 326 -6.80 4.86 17.50
N LYS A 327 -7.85 5.66 17.66
CA LYS A 327 -8.94 5.36 18.58
C LYS A 327 -9.83 4.29 17.98
#